data_AF-A0A0G1MCZ7-F1
#
_entry.id   AF-A0A0G1MCZ7-F1
#
_cell.length_a   1.000
_cell.length_b   1.000
_cell.length_c   1.000
_cell.angle_alpha   90.00
_cell.angle_beta   90.00
_cell.angle_gamma   90.00
#
_symmetry.space_group_name_H-M   'P 1'
#
loop_
_entity.id
_entity.type
_entity.pdbx_description
1 polymer ?
#
loop_
_entity_poly.entity_id
_entity_poly.type
_entity_poly.pdbx_seq_one_letter_code
_entity_poly.pdbx_strand_id
1 'polypeptide(L)' 'MPNSVSWRKLVQKFRRLDFDGPYAGGRHLFMKRGELKVIIPNPHGRDIDKNLIAEIIKQADISPDKWDNA' A
#
# COMPACT_ATOMS: atom_id res chain seq x y z
N MET A 1 4.72 -9.65 -10.74
CA MET A 1 3.48 -8.88 -10.50
C MET A 1 2.95 -9.31 -9.14
N PRO A 2 2.54 -8.38 -8.27
CA PRO A 2 2.09 -8.71 -6.92
C PRO A 2 0.84 -9.60 -6.95
N ASN A 3 0.64 -10.43 -5.94
CA ASN A 3 -0.63 -11.14 -5.73
C ASN A 3 -1.69 -10.20 -5.14
N SER A 4 -2.97 -10.59 -5.24
CA SER A 4 -4.02 -9.89 -4.50
C SER A 4 -3.76 -10.00 -2.99
N VAL A 5 -4.01 -8.92 -2.25
CA VAL A 5 -3.83 -8.91 -0.79
C VAL A 5 -4.99 -8.23 -0.08
N SER A 6 -5.29 -8.68 1.13
CA SER A 6 -6.22 -7.97 2.00
C SER A 6 -5.68 -6.60 2.37
N TRP A 7 -6.59 -5.66 2.66
CA TRP A 7 -6.23 -4.31 3.11
C TRP A 7 -5.29 -4.32 4.33
N ARG A 8 -5.53 -5.22 5.29
CA ARG A 8 -4.65 -5.37 6.46
C ARG A 8 -3.23 -5.75 6.06
N LYS A 9 -3.08 -6.66 5.10
CA LYS A 9 -1.76 -7.11 4.62
C LYS A 9 -1.05 -6.01 3.80
N LEU A 10 -1.80 -5.22 3.04
CA LEU A 10 -1.28 -4.01 2.39
C LEU A 10 -0.62 -3.09 3.42
N VAL A 11 -1.36 -2.69 4.46
CA VAL A 11 -0.85 -1.78 5.51
C VAL A 11 0.35 -2.39 6.26
N GLN A 12 0.30 -3.68 6.59
CA GLN A 12 1.42 -4.35 7.27
C GLN A 12 2.70 -4.34 6.43
N LYS A 13 2.63 -4.63 5.14
CA LYS A 13 3.80 -4.58 4.24
C LYS A 13 4.33 -3.16 4.10
N PHE A 14 3.46 -2.18 3.92
CA PHE A 14 3.86 -0.78 3.89
C PHE A 14 4.60 -0.36 5.18
N ARG A 15 4.12 -0.78 6.36
CA ARG A 15 4.82 -0.52 7.64
C ARG A 15 6.21 -1.14 7.71
N ARG A 16 6.39 -2.36 7.17
CA ARG A 16 7.71 -3.01 7.08
C ARG A 16 8.64 -2.34 6.07
N LEU A 17 8.09 -1.52 5.18
CA LEU A 17 8.81 -0.72 4.19
C LEU A 17 9.00 0.74 4.62
N ASP A 18 8.94 0.97 5.94
CA ASP A 18 9.13 2.25 6.62
C ASP A 18 8.07 3.31 6.29
N PHE A 19 6.86 2.89 5.89
CA PHE A 19 5.73 3.81 5.80
C PHE A 19 4.96 3.88 7.12
N ASP A 20 4.63 5.10 7.54
CA ASP A 20 3.75 5.39 8.67
C ASP A 20 2.28 5.58 8.24
N GLY A 21 1.36 5.39 9.18
CA GLY A 21 -0.08 5.50 9.04
C GLY A 21 -0.83 4.15 9.16
N PRO A 22 -2.01 4.01 8.55
CA PRO A 22 -2.64 4.93 7.59
C PRO A 22 -3.32 6.14 8.25
N TYR A 23 -3.34 7.26 7.53
CA TYR A 23 -3.99 8.51 7.94
C TYR A 23 -5.24 8.79 7.10
N ALA A 24 -6.20 9.52 7.67
CA ALA A 24 -7.39 9.97 6.96
C ALA A 24 -7.05 11.08 5.95
N GLY A 25 -7.42 10.90 4.67
CA GLY A 25 -7.20 11.85 3.58
C GLY A 25 -8.49 12.37 2.93
N GLY A 26 -9.59 12.40 3.69
CA GLY A 26 -10.92 12.71 3.18
C GLY A 26 -11.59 11.45 2.61
N ARG A 27 -11.59 11.29 1.29
CA ARG A 27 -12.24 10.15 0.62
C ARG A 27 -11.46 8.83 0.76
N HIS A 28 -10.13 8.90 0.79
CA HIS A 28 -9.25 7.74 0.86
C HIS A 28 -8.21 7.92 1.96
N LEU A 29 -7.72 6.79 2.47
CA LEU A 29 -6.59 6.76 3.40
C LEU A 29 -5.28 6.99 2.64
N PHE A 30 -4.22 7.36 3.37
CA PHE A 30 -2.87 7.43 2.81
C PHE A 30 -1.82 6.99 3.83
N MET A 31 -0.65 6.58 3.33
CA MET A 31 0.54 6.28 4.13
C MET A 31 1.70 7.19 3.68
N LYS A 32 2.67 7.41 4.57
CA LYS A 32 3.80 8.32 4.32
C LYS A 32 5.15 7.68 4.60
N ARG A 33 6.17 8.02 3.81
CA ARG A 33 7.59 7.72 4.08
C ARG A 33 8.41 8.97 3.78
N GLY A 34 8.76 9.73 4.83
CA GLY A 34 9.29 11.09 4.67
C GLY A 34 8.27 11.99 3.96
N GLU A 35 8.70 12.67 2.90
CA GLU A 35 7.84 13.53 2.06
C GLU A 35 6.95 12.73 1.10
N LEU A 36 7.23 11.44 0.88
CA LEU A 36 6.45 10.61 -0.03
C LEU A 36 5.11 10.24 0.60
N LYS A 37 4.02 10.55 -0.11
CA LYS A 37 2.64 10.22 0.27
C LYS A 37 2.02 9.27 -0.75
N VAL A 38 1.46 8.16 -0.27
CA VAL A 38 0.82 7.14 -1.11
C VAL A 38 -0.62 6.98 -0.67
N ILE A 39 -1.57 7.18 -1.60
CA ILE A 39 -2.99 6.94 -1.34
C ILE A 39 -3.24 5.43 -1.36
N ILE A 40 -3.95 4.92 -0.37
CA ILE A 40 -4.35 3.52 -0.30
C ILE A 40 -5.88 3.40 -0.32
N PRO A 41 -6.45 2.29 -0.81
CA PRO A 41 -7.89 2.07 -0.78
C PRO A 41 -8.40 2.05 0.67
N ASN A 42 -9.68 2.33 0.84
CA ASN A 42 -10.32 2.14 2.14
C ASN A 42 -10.50 0.65 2.44
N PRO A 43 -10.52 0.24 3.72
CA PRO A 43 -10.78 -1.14 4.08
C PRO A 43 -12.11 -1.62 3.49
N HIS A 44 -12.07 -2.73 2.77
CA HIS A 44 -13.25 -3.43 2.27
C HIS A 44 -13.11 -4.94 2.54
N GLY A 45 -14.23 -5.66 2.61
CA GLY A 45 -14.26 -7.09 2.96
C GLY A 45 -13.71 -8.06 1.89
N ARG A 46 -12.95 -7.57 0.92
CA ARG A 46 -12.37 -8.35 -0.19
C ARG A 46 -10.90 -8.03 -0.34
N ASP A 47 -10.16 -8.90 -1.02
CA ASP A 47 -8.79 -8.60 -1.39
C ASP A 47 -8.72 -7.49 -2.44
N ILE A 48 -7.61 -6.77 -2.42
CA ILE A 48 -7.27 -5.72 -3.37
C ILE A 48 -6.68 -6.40 -4.60
N ASP A 49 -7.13 -6.01 -5.78
CA ASP A 49 -6.65 -6.58 -7.04
C ASP A 49 -5.15 -6.33 -7.25
N LYS A 50 -4.48 -7.30 -7.86
CA LYS A 50 -3.04 -7.25 -8.15
C LYS A 50 -2.62 -6.04 -8.97
N ASN A 51 -3.44 -5.57 -9.90
CA ASN A 51 -3.11 -4.42 -10.74
C ASN A 51 -3.13 -3.13 -9.93
N LEU A 52 -4.14 -2.97 -9.07
CA LEU A 52 -4.21 -1.82 -8.16
C LEU A 52 -3.03 -1.82 -7.18
N ILE A 53 -2.63 -2.97 -6.66
CA ILE A 53 -1.44 -3.07 -5.81
C ILE A 53 -0.19 -2.67 -6.61
N ALA A 54 -0.04 -3.15 -7.85
CA ALA A 54 1.09 -2.80 -8.72
C ALA A 54 1.17 -1.29 -8.97
N GLU A 55 0.03 -0.61 -9.18
CA GLU A 55 -0.03 0.85 -9.32
C GLU A 55 0.36 1.56 -8.03
N ILE A 56 -0.15 1.12 -6.88
CA ILE A 56 0.15 1.71 -5.58
C ILE A 56 1.64 1.59 -5.24
N ILE A 57 2.26 0.40 -5.41
CA ILE A 57 3.69 0.23 -5.12
C ILE A 57 4.58 1.00 -6.09
N LYS A 58 4.14 1.18 -7.35
CA LYS A 58 4.82 2.03 -8.32
C LYS A 58 4.79 3.49 -7.91
N GLN A 59 3.65 4.01 -7.45
CA GLN A 59 3.54 5.37 -6.90
C GLN A 59 4.36 5.54 -5.61
N ALA A 60 4.53 4.45 -4.86
CA ALA A 60 5.32 4.40 -3.64
C ALA A 60 6.84 4.27 -3.85
N ASP A 61 7.29 4.22 -5.12
CA ASP A 61 8.69 3.95 -5.48
C ASP A 61 9.23 2.69 -4.78
N ILE A 62 8.43 1.61 -4.84
CA ILE A 62 8.77 0.28 -4.31
C ILE A 62 8.88 -0.69 -5.48
N SER A 63 10.04 -1.34 -5.61
CA SER A 63 10.22 -2.41 -6.60
C SER A 63 9.38 -3.65 -6.25
N PRO A 64 8.94 -4.46 -7.24
CA PRO A 64 8.22 -5.70 -6.99
C PRO A 64 8.97 -6.64 -6.04
N ASP A 65 10.29 -6.77 -6.19
CA ASP A 65 11.11 -7.63 -5.32
C ASP A 65 11.10 -7.15 -3.87
N LYS A 66 11.21 -5.82 -3.66
CA LYS A 66 11.15 -5.24 -2.32
C LYS A 66 9.76 -5.43 -1.70
N TRP A 67 8.70 -5.35 -2.50
CA TRP A 67 7.34 -5.64 -2.07
C TRP A 67 7.15 -7.10 -1.67
N ASP A 68 7.65 -8.04 -2.48
CA ASP A 68 7.46 -9.47 -2.25
C ASP A 68 8.20 -9.95 -0.99
N ASN A 69 9.36 -9.35 -0.68
CA ASN A 69 10.16 -9.64 0.52
C ASN A 69 9.73 -8.88 1.79
N ALA A 70 8.70 -8.02 1.69
CA ALA A 70 8.11 -7.32 2.84
C ALA A 70 7.09 -8.16 3.60
#